data_AF-A0A286Y215-F1
#
_entry.id   AF-A0A286Y215-F1
#
_cell.length_a   1.000
_cell.length_b   1.000
_cell.length_c   1.000
_cell.angle_alpha   90.00
_cell.angle_beta   90.00
_cell.angle_gamma   90.00
#
_symmetry.space_group_name_H-M   'P 1'
#
loop_
_entity.id
_entity.type
_entity.pdbx_description
1 polymer ?
#
loop_
_entity_poly.entity_id
_entity_poly.type
_entity_poly.pdbx_seq_one_letter_code
_entity_poly.pdbx_strand_id
1 'polypeptide(L)'
;MESKDEVSDTDSGIILQSGPDSPVSPMKELTHAVHKQQRALEARLEACLEELRRLCLREAELTGTLPEEYPLKPGEKPPRVRRRIGAAYKLDEWALHREDPLSSLERQLALQLQITEAARRLCAEENLSKQMRRQRKHAALQEEKKLRELQRSLGERRRNSEPPPATTVQGLGQELSASDDSSLSDGLLLEEEDSQTPKPP
;
A
#
# COMPACT_ATOMS: atom_id res chain seq x y z
N MET A 1 58.77 -28.89 48.01
CA MET A 1 59.94 -29.60 47.46
C MET A 1 59.40 -30.91 46.93
N GLU A 2 59.08 -30.94 45.64
CA GLU A 2 58.67 -32.17 44.94
C GLU A 2 59.05 -31.97 43.48
N SER A 3 60.05 -32.73 43.05
CA SER A 3 60.45 -32.80 41.65
C SER A 3 61.26 -34.07 41.46
N LYS A 4 60.58 -35.17 41.13
CA LYS A 4 61.20 -36.24 40.34
C LYS A 4 60.12 -37.20 39.86
N ASP A 5 59.79 -37.11 38.58
CA ASP A 5 59.55 -38.30 37.76
C ASP A 5 60.00 -37.93 36.35
N GLU A 6 61.17 -38.46 36.01
CA GLU A 6 61.68 -38.51 34.65
C GLU A 6 61.00 -39.66 33.91
N VAL A 7 60.31 -39.34 32.81
CA VAL A 7 59.98 -40.31 31.79
C VAL A 7 60.69 -39.89 30.50
N SER A 8 61.83 -40.54 30.27
CA SER A 8 62.57 -40.51 29.01
C SER A 8 61.90 -41.49 28.04
N ASP A 9 61.12 -40.97 27.09
CA ASP A 9 60.73 -41.73 25.90
C ASP A 9 61.78 -41.49 24.82
N THR A 10 62.83 -42.30 24.90
CA THR A 10 63.75 -42.52 23.79
C THR A 10 63.26 -43.73 22.99
N ASP A 11 63.33 -43.58 21.67
CA ASP A 11 63.28 -44.62 20.65
C ASP A 11 61.91 -45.05 20.10
N SER A 12 61.54 -44.43 18.98
CA SER A 12 61.30 -45.17 17.73
C SER A 12 61.25 -44.17 16.58
N GLY A 13 62.42 -43.94 16.00
CA GLY A 13 62.55 -43.25 14.72
C GLY A 13 61.93 -44.10 13.62
N ILE A 14 60.67 -43.81 13.28
CA ILE A 14 60.11 -44.12 11.97
C ILE A 14 59.85 -42.78 11.29
N ILE A 15 60.85 -42.28 10.57
CA ILE A 15 60.64 -41.23 9.59
C ILE A 15 59.95 -41.90 8.39
N LEU A 16 58.64 -42.08 8.46
CA LEU A 16 57.84 -42.26 7.26
C LEU A 16 57.86 -40.93 6.53
N GLN A 17 58.83 -40.76 5.63
CA GLN A 17 58.74 -39.83 4.52
C GLN A 17 57.57 -40.29 3.63
N SER A 18 56.35 -40.05 4.11
CA SER A 18 55.15 -40.17 3.31
C SER A 18 55.19 -38.99 2.37
N GLY A 19 55.62 -39.23 1.13
CA GLY A 19 55.45 -38.26 0.04
C GLY A 19 53.98 -37.82 -0.04
N PRO A 20 53.70 -36.61 -0.54
CA PRO A 20 52.39 -35.97 -0.43
C PRO A 20 51.28 -36.60 -1.30
N ASP A 21 51.40 -37.85 -1.73
CA ASP A 21 50.57 -38.45 -2.78
C ASP A 21 50.12 -39.89 -2.46
N SER A 22 49.59 -40.09 -1.25
CA SER A 22 48.86 -41.32 -0.90
C SER A 22 47.36 -41.09 -1.16
N PRO A 23 46.69 -41.87 -2.03
CA PRO A 23 45.28 -41.67 -2.34
C PRO A 23 44.47 -41.88 -1.06
N VAL A 24 43.87 -40.79 -0.58
CA VAL A 24 43.01 -40.81 0.60
C VAL A 24 41.85 -41.77 0.30
N SER A 25 41.65 -42.77 1.17
CA SER A 25 40.56 -43.74 0.99
C SER A 25 39.23 -43.02 0.72
N PRO A 26 38.42 -43.45 -0.26
CA PRO A 26 37.15 -42.80 -0.61
C PRO A 26 36.21 -42.54 0.58
N MET A 27 36.27 -43.37 1.63
CA MET A 27 35.51 -43.15 2.86
C MET A 27 35.99 -41.94 3.68
N LYS A 28 37.30 -41.67 3.70
CA LYS A 28 37.90 -40.52 4.39
C LYS A 28 37.59 -39.20 3.66
N GLU A 29 37.54 -39.24 2.33
CA GLU A 29 37.11 -38.08 1.53
C GLU A 29 35.63 -37.77 1.71
N LEU A 30 34.75 -38.78 1.71
CA LEU A 30 33.31 -38.63 1.95
C LEU A 30 33.04 -38.01 3.34
N THR A 31 33.69 -38.51 4.38
CA THR A 31 33.53 -38.00 5.75
C THR A 31 34.05 -36.57 5.90
N HIS A 32 35.18 -36.23 5.28
CA HIS A 32 35.67 -34.85 5.24
C HIS A 32 34.69 -33.92 4.50
N ALA A 33 34.13 -34.36 3.36
CA ALA A 33 33.15 -33.60 2.62
C ALA A 33 31.87 -33.35 3.45
N VAL A 34 31.36 -34.38 4.15
CA VAL A 34 30.21 -34.25 5.05
C VAL A 34 30.49 -33.28 6.20
N HIS A 35 31.64 -33.37 6.86
CA HIS A 35 32.03 -32.42 7.90
C HIS A 35 32.18 -30.98 7.37
N LYS A 36 32.68 -30.82 6.16
CA LYS A 36 32.78 -29.50 5.51
C LYS A 36 31.39 -28.92 5.22
N GLN A 37 30.48 -29.74 4.71
CA GLN A 37 29.08 -29.34 4.47
C GLN A 37 28.38 -29.00 5.78
N GLN A 38 28.56 -29.81 6.82
CA GLN A 38 28.02 -29.54 8.16
C GLN A 38 28.49 -28.18 8.69
N ARG A 39 29.80 -27.91 8.66
CA ARG A 39 30.34 -26.61 9.11
C ARG A 39 29.81 -25.43 8.28
N ALA A 40 29.64 -25.62 6.97
CA ALA A 40 29.09 -24.58 6.11
C ALA A 40 27.61 -24.27 6.43
N LEU A 41 26.82 -25.30 6.73
CA LEU A 41 25.44 -25.16 7.15
C LEU A 41 25.32 -24.50 8.53
N GLU A 42 26.17 -24.92 9.48
CA GLU A 42 26.24 -24.31 10.82
C GLU A 42 26.61 -22.83 10.73
N ALA A 43 27.62 -22.46 9.94
CA ALA A 43 28.01 -21.07 9.73
C ALA A 43 26.88 -20.22 9.10
N ARG A 44 26.14 -20.79 8.15
CA ARG A 44 24.99 -20.12 7.54
C ARG A 44 23.85 -19.92 8.54
N LEU A 45 23.59 -20.93 9.37
CA LEU A 45 22.58 -20.84 10.42
C LEU A 45 22.94 -19.75 11.43
N GLU A 46 24.19 -19.70 11.88
CA GLU A 46 24.69 -18.66 12.79
C GLU A 46 24.48 -17.26 12.20
N ALA A 47 24.84 -17.06 10.93
CA ALA A 47 24.63 -15.78 10.25
C ALA A 47 23.15 -15.38 10.20
N CYS A 48 22.25 -16.31 9.87
CA CYS A 48 20.81 -16.05 9.87
C CYS A 48 20.27 -15.69 11.26
N LEU A 49 20.75 -16.36 12.32
CA LEU A 49 20.34 -16.06 13.69
C LEU A 49 20.83 -14.69 14.15
N GLU A 50 22.04 -14.28 13.76
CA GLU A 50 22.57 -12.94 14.04
C GLU A 50 21.78 -11.85 13.33
N GLU A 51 21.41 -12.07 12.06
CA GLU A 51 20.55 -11.16 11.31
C GLU A 51 19.17 -11.03 11.98
N LEU A 52 18.55 -12.15 12.34
CA LEU A 52 17.27 -12.16 13.04
C LEU A 52 17.35 -11.40 14.37
N ARG A 53 18.40 -11.62 15.17
CA ARG A 53 18.62 -10.88 16.41
C ARG A 53 18.68 -9.37 16.17
N ARG A 54 19.41 -8.94 15.15
CA ARG A 54 19.52 -7.51 14.80
C ARG A 54 18.16 -6.93 14.40
N LEU A 55 17.38 -7.64 13.61
CA LEU A 55 16.04 -7.22 13.20
C LEU A 55 15.08 -7.12 14.39
N CYS A 56 15.00 -8.15 15.22
CA CYS A 56 14.16 -8.15 16.41
C CYS A 56 14.54 -7.02 17.38
N LEU A 57 15.83 -6.72 17.55
CA LEU A 57 16.27 -5.58 18.36
C LEU A 57 15.81 -4.25 17.75
N ARG A 58 15.95 -4.09 16.43
CA ARG A 58 15.52 -2.87 15.73
C ARG A 58 14.01 -2.67 15.82
N GLU A 59 13.24 -3.74 15.72
CA GLU A 59 11.79 -3.72 15.87
C GLU A 59 11.39 -3.40 17.31
N ALA A 60 12.02 -4.06 18.29
CA ALA A 60 11.79 -3.81 19.71
C ALA A 60 12.16 -2.38 20.12
N GLU A 61 13.12 -1.75 19.45
CA GLU A 61 13.42 -0.32 19.62
C GLU A 61 12.25 0.56 19.15
N LEU A 62 11.51 0.17 18.11
CA LEU A 62 10.39 0.94 17.58
C LEU A 62 9.09 0.67 18.37
N THR A 63 8.79 -0.60 18.65
CA THR A 63 7.55 -1.03 19.32
C THR A 63 7.65 -0.93 20.83
N GLY A 64 8.85 -1.11 21.39
CA GLY A 64 9.10 -1.20 22.83
C GLY A 64 8.95 -2.62 23.39
N THR A 65 8.73 -3.63 22.56
CA THR A 65 8.51 -5.03 22.96
C THR A 65 9.41 -5.97 22.18
N LEU A 66 10.11 -6.86 22.87
CA LEU A 66 10.93 -7.90 22.25
C LEU A 66 10.08 -9.17 22.02
N PRO A 67 10.09 -9.79 20.82
CA PRO A 67 9.38 -11.05 20.56
C PRO A 67 9.86 -12.22 21.43
N GLU A 68 8.99 -13.21 21.67
CA GLU A 68 9.34 -14.44 22.40
C GLU A 68 10.25 -15.35 21.57
N GLU A 69 10.20 -15.24 20.25
CA GLU A 69 11.00 -15.97 19.27
C GLU A 69 12.44 -15.44 19.15
N TYR A 70 12.81 -14.42 19.94
CA TYR A 70 14.15 -13.85 19.91
C TYR A 70 15.21 -14.95 20.22
N PRO A 71 16.20 -15.19 19.33
CA PRO A 71 17.14 -16.29 19.52
C PRO A 71 18.05 -16.06 20.74
N LEU A 72 17.75 -16.70 21.88
CA LEU A 72 18.58 -16.68 23.08
C LEU A 72 19.45 -17.94 23.16
N LYS A 73 20.71 -17.78 23.56
CA LYS A 73 21.53 -18.94 23.94
C LYS A 73 21.04 -19.50 25.30
N PRO A 74 21.16 -20.80 25.57
CA PRO A 74 20.78 -21.37 26.87
C PRO A 74 21.46 -20.63 28.04
N GLY A 75 20.66 -20.06 28.95
CA GLY A 75 21.14 -19.28 30.10
C GLY A 75 21.35 -17.78 29.86
N GLU A 76 21.16 -17.29 28.63
CA GLU A 76 21.22 -15.87 28.30
C GLU A 76 19.91 -15.17 28.70
N LYS A 77 20.01 -13.98 29.31
CA LYS A 77 18.82 -13.16 29.64
C LYS A 77 18.45 -12.29 28.43
N PRO A 78 17.15 -12.08 28.16
CA PRO A 78 16.72 -11.23 27.07
C PRO A 78 17.22 -9.79 27.26
N PRO A 79 17.68 -9.13 26.17
CA PRO A 79 18.16 -7.76 26.23
C PRO A 79 17.01 -6.81 26.62
N ARG A 80 17.29 -5.88 27.52
CA ARG A 80 16.35 -4.81 27.88
C ARG A 80 16.38 -3.74 26.81
N VAL A 81 15.38 -3.75 25.92
CA VAL A 81 15.24 -2.75 24.86
C VAL A 81 14.34 -1.61 25.34
N ARG A 82 14.82 -0.36 25.26
CA ARG A 82 14.01 0.83 25.52
C ARG A 82 13.48 1.36 24.19
N ARG A 83 12.17 1.63 24.13
CA ARG A 83 11.54 2.22 22.95
C ARG A 83 12.23 3.55 22.59
N ARG A 84 12.75 3.66 21.38
CA ARG A 84 13.26 4.90 20.78
C ARG A 84 12.07 5.78 20.44
N ILE A 85 11.68 6.61 21.40
CA ILE A 85 10.70 7.68 21.17
C ILE A 85 11.44 8.79 20.42
N GLY A 86 11.44 8.73 19.09
CA GLY A 86 11.76 9.90 18.26
C GLY A 86 10.62 10.94 18.34
N ALA A 87 10.68 11.99 17.54
CA ALA A 87 9.52 12.85 17.29
C ALA A 87 8.45 12.05 16.52
N ALA A 88 7.78 11.13 17.22
CA ALA A 88 6.65 10.39 16.68
C ALA A 88 5.54 11.42 16.48
N TYR A 89 5.35 11.84 15.23
CA TYR A 89 4.15 12.57 14.85
C TYR A 89 2.97 11.67 15.17
N LYS A 90 2.23 12.01 16.21
CA LYS A 90 0.94 11.36 16.50
C LYS A 90 0.01 11.83 15.39
N LEU A 91 -0.12 11.02 14.34
CA LEU A 91 -1.15 11.25 13.35
C LEU A 91 -2.48 11.09 14.06
N ASP A 92 -3.27 12.15 14.08
CA ASP A 92 -4.51 12.13 14.83
C ASP A 92 -5.51 11.20 14.15
N GLU A 93 -6.08 10.27 14.90
CA GLU A 93 -6.98 9.26 14.36
C GLU A 93 -8.25 9.91 13.79
N TRP A 94 -8.66 11.08 14.31
CA TRP A 94 -9.74 11.86 13.71
C TRP A 94 -9.38 12.43 12.32
N ALA A 95 -8.10 12.69 12.05
CA ALA A 95 -7.66 13.23 10.76
C ALA A 95 -7.71 12.15 9.66
N LEU A 96 -7.51 10.88 10.04
CA LEU A 96 -7.68 9.73 9.15
C LEU A 96 -9.15 9.42 8.84
N HIS A 97 -10.03 9.60 9.83
CA HIS A 97 -11.47 9.34 9.71
C HIS A 97 -12.28 10.58 9.34
N ARG A 98 -11.62 11.69 8.98
CA ARG A 98 -12.30 12.87 8.46
C ARG A 98 -12.79 12.55 7.06
N GLU A 99 -13.94 11.87 7.00
CA GLU A 99 -14.73 11.71 5.78
C GLU A 99 -14.85 13.08 5.12
N ASP A 100 -14.32 13.21 3.91
CA ASP A 100 -14.48 14.42 3.13
C ASP A 100 -15.99 14.71 3.02
N PRO A 101 -16.46 15.91 3.39
CA PRO A 101 -17.84 16.30 3.20
C PRO A 101 -18.37 16.08 1.76
N LEU A 102 -17.49 16.08 0.74
CA LEU A 102 -17.82 15.65 -0.63
C LEU A 102 -18.11 14.14 -0.70
N SER A 103 -17.24 13.29 -0.16
CA SER A 103 -17.39 11.82 -0.09
C SER A 103 -18.71 11.42 0.57
N SER A 104 -19.06 12.05 1.70
CA SER A 104 -20.33 11.79 2.39
C SER A 104 -21.56 12.10 1.52
N LEU A 105 -21.52 13.23 0.79
CA LEU A 105 -22.62 13.65 -0.07
C LEU A 105 -22.75 12.76 -1.33
N GLU A 106 -21.62 12.33 -1.89
CA GLU A 106 -21.57 11.36 -3.00
C GLU A 106 -22.15 10.01 -2.59
N ARG A 107 -21.79 9.52 -1.40
CA ARG A 107 -22.38 8.30 -0.83
C ARG A 107 -23.88 8.43 -0.63
N GLN A 108 -24.36 9.57 -0.12
CA GLN A 108 -25.78 9.82 0.05
C GLN A 108 -26.51 9.86 -1.29
N LEU A 109 -25.91 10.45 -2.33
CA LEU A 109 -26.45 10.46 -3.69
C LEU A 109 -26.56 9.04 -4.26
N ALA A 110 -25.53 8.21 -4.09
CA ALA A 110 -25.53 6.83 -4.55
C ALA A 110 -26.64 6.00 -3.88
N LEU A 111 -26.81 6.14 -2.56
CA LEU A 111 -27.91 5.50 -1.84
C LEU A 111 -29.27 6.02 -2.32
N GLN A 112 -29.41 7.33 -2.53
CA GLN A 112 -30.66 7.93 -2.98
C GLN A 112 -31.05 7.45 -4.38
N LEU A 113 -30.09 7.25 -5.29
CA LEU A 113 -30.33 6.64 -6.60
C LEU A 113 -30.95 5.24 -6.47
N GLN A 114 -30.41 4.40 -5.59
CA GLN A 114 -30.95 3.06 -5.33
C GLN A 114 -32.37 3.13 -4.74
N ILE A 115 -32.62 4.04 -3.80
CA ILE A 115 -33.95 4.24 -3.21
C ILE A 115 -34.95 4.69 -4.28
N THR A 116 -34.59 5.68 -5.11
CA THR A 116 -35.45 6.16 -6.19
C THR A 116 -35.75 5.07 -7.21
N GLU A 117 -34.75 4.25 -7.58
CA GLU A 117 -34.95 3.12 -8.47
C GLU A 117 -35.87 2.06 -7.85
N ALA A 118 -35.64 1.70 -6.59
CA ALA A 118 -36.50 0.78 -5.85
C ALA A 118 -37.93 1.32 -5.76
N ALA A 119 -38.13 2.60 -5.47
CA ALA A 119 -39.44 3.24 -5.42
C ALA A 119 -40.16 3.19 -6.78
N ARG A 120 -39.44 3.36 -7.90
CA ARG A 120 -39.99 3.18 -9.26
C ARG A 120 -40.40 1.74 -9.52
N ARG A 121 -39.56 0.76 -9.14
CA ARG A 121 -39.89 -0.68 -9.25
C ARG A 121 -41.14 -1.03 -8.45
N LEU A 122 -41.24 -0.54 -7.20
CA LEU A 122 -42.43 -0.70 -6.36
C LEU A 122 -43.69 -0.08 -6.98
N CYS A 123 -43.58 0.99 -7.79
CA CYS A 123 -44.72 1.56 -8.50
C CYS A 123 -45.20 0.70 -9.68
N ALA A 124 -44.29 -0.09 -10.27
CA ALA A 124 -44.55 -0.95 -11.43
C ALA A 124 -45.10 -2.33 -11.05
N GLU A 125 -45.06 -2.72 -9.77
CA GLU A 125 -45.61 -4.00 -9.31
C GLU A 125 -47.09 -4.19 -9.66
N GLU A 126 -47.42 -5.41 -10.06
CA GLU A 126 -48.78 -5.88 -10.30
C GLU A 126 -49.45 -6.26 -8.96
N ASN A 127 -50.78 -6.32 -8.91
CA ASN A 127 -51.56 -6.66 -7.69
C ASN A 127 -51.62 -5.60 -6.58
N LEU A 128 -51.44 -4.32 -6.91
CA LEU A 128 -51.57 -3.22 -5.94
C LEU A 128 -53.00 -2.66 -5.89
N SER A 129 -53.50 -2.43 -4.66
CA SER A 129 -54.74 -1.68 -4.46
C SER A 129 -54.60 -0.24 -4.97
N LYS A 130 -55.73 0.40 -5.34
CA LYS A 130 -55.74 1.80 -5.83
C LYS A 130 -55.10 2.76 -4.82
N GLN A 131 -55.34 2.55 -3.53
CA GLN A 131 -54.75 3.34 -2.45
C GLN A 131 -53.23 3.14 -2.37
N MET A 132 -52.77 1.89 -2.38
CA MET A 132 -51.34 1.56 -2.34
C MET A 132 -50.59 2.14 -3.54
N ARG A 133 -51.17 2.06 -4.74
CA ARG A 133 -50.57 2.63 -5.97
C ARG A 133 -50.42 4.16 -5.86
N ARG A 134 -51.42 4.86 -5.30
CA ARG A 134 -51.34 6.32 -5.05
C ARG A 134 -50.25 6.66 -4.03
N GLN A 135 -50.18 5.90 -2.93
CA GLN A 135 -49.17 6.09 -1.89
C GLN A 135 -47.75 5.88 -2.45
N ARG A 136 -47.51 4.78 -3.16
CA ARG A 136 -46.21 4.48 -3.76
C ARG A 136 -45.79 5.51 -4.81
N LYS A 137 -46.73 5.99 -5.63
CA LYS A 137 -46.47 7.09 -6.58
C LYS A 137 -46.07 8.37 -5.86
N HIS A 138 -46.72 8.70 -4.75
CA HIS A 138 -46.35 9.86 -3.94
C HIS A 138 -44.95 9.70 -3.34
N ALA A 139 -44.63 8.53 -2.77
CA ALA A 139 -43.31 8.23 -2.24
C ALA A 139 -42.23 8.33 -3.34
N ALA A 140 -42.44 7.73 -4.52
CA ALA A 140 -41.49 7.83 -5.63
C ALA A 140 -41.23 9.29 -6.06
N LEU A 141 -42.28 10.13 -6.10
CA LEU A 141 -42.13 11.55 -6.38
C LEU A 141 -41.33 12.29 -5.29
N GLN A 142 -41.47 11.92 -4.02
CA GLN A 142 -40.67 12.49 -2.94
C GLN A 142 -39.19 12.09 -3.05
N GLU A 143 -38.90 10.81 -3.29
CA GLU A 143 -37.53 10.33 -3.46
C GLU A 143 -36.85 10.94 -4.70
N GLU A 144 -37.59 11.16 -5.79
CA GLU A 144 -37.07 11.87 -6.97
C GLU A 144 -36.74 13.35 -6.69
N LYS A 145 -37.55 14.03 -5.88
CA LYS A 145 -37.25 15.42 -5.47
C LYS A 145 -35.98 15.48 -4.65
N LYS A 146 -35.84 14.59 -3.66
CA LYS A 146 -34.65 14.49 -2.81
C LYS A 146 -33.40 14.15 -3.62
N LEU A 147 -33.51 13.29 -4.63
CA LEU A 147 -32.42 13.00 -5.55
C LEU A 147 -31.93 14.25 -6.28
N ARG A 148 -32.85 15.08 -6.80
CA ARG A 148 -32.52 16.34 -7.49
C ARG A 148 -31.87 17.36 -6.55
N GLU A 149 -32.34 17.44 -5.31
CA GLU A 149 -31.75 18.31 -4.29
C GLU A 149 -30.31 17.90 -3.98
N LEU A 150 -30.04 16.61 -3.78
CA LEU A 150 -28.68 16.10 -3.56
C LEU A 150 -27.75 16.38 -4.75
N GLN A 151 -28.23 16.17 -5.98
CA GLN A 151 -27.46 16.49 -7.19
C GLN A 151 -27.11 17.98 -7.27
N ARG A 152 -28.05 18.86 -6.91
CA ARG A 152 -27.83 20.31 -6.88
C ARG A 152 -26.79 20.68 -5.83
N SER A 153 -26.96 20.20 -4.59
CA SER A 153 -26.02 20.48 -3.49
C SER A 153 -24.61 19.97 -3.80
N LEU A 154 -24.49 18.85 -4.50
CA LEU A 154 -23.20 18.31 -4.93
C LEU A 154 -22.56 19.20 -6.01
N GLY A 155 -23.33 19.64 -7.01
CA GLY A 155 -22.88 20.59 -8.01
C GLY A 155 -22.44 21.92 -7.42
N GLU A 156 -23.20 22.47 -6.46
CA GLU A 156 -22.83 23.68 -5.71
C GLU A 156 -21.53 23.48 -4.94
N ARG A 157 -21.39 22.38 -4.21
CA ARG A 157 -20.17 22.08 -3.44
C ARG A 157 -18.95 21.94 -4.35
N ARG A 158 -19.08 21.27 -5.50
CA ARG A 158 -17.99 21.14 -6.49
C ARG A 158 -17.55 22.50 -7.03
N ARG A 159 -18.49 23.36 -7.41
CA ARG A 159 -18.20 24.74 -7.85
C ARG A 159 -17.54 25.59 -6.77
N ASN A 160 -17.92 25.38 -5.50
CA ASN A 160 -17.36 26.11 -4.37
C ASN A 160 -16.00 25.56 -3.91
N SER A 161 -15.67 24.30 -4.23
CA SER A 161 -14.37 23.68 -3.94
C SER A 161 -13.36 23.82 -5.07
N GLU A 162 -13.81 24.10 -6.29
CA GLU A 162 -12.96 24.33 -7.45
C GLU A 162 -12.36 25.74 -7.37
N PRO A 163 -11.02 25.90 -7.30
CA PRO A 163 -10.41 27.21 -7.38
C PRO A 163 -10.73 27.83 -8.76
N PRO A 164 -10.98 29.15 -8.85
CA PRO A 164 -11.32 29.81 -10.11
C PRO A 164 -10.21 29.54 -11.15
N PRO A 165 -10.55 29.36 -12.44
CA PRO A 165 -9.53 29.24 -13.47
C PRO A 165 -8.70 30.51 -13.43
N ALA A 166 -7.42 30.36 -13.06
CA ALA A 166 -6.46 31.44 -13.15
C ALA A 166 -6.48 31.97 -14.58
N THR A 167 -6.90 33.22 -14.69
CA THR A 167 -6.63 34.11 -15.82
C THR A 167 -5.22 33.86 -16.32
N THR A 168 -5.10 33.46 -17.58
CA THR A 168 -3.95 33.68 -18.48
C THR A 168 -2.77 34.39 -17.83
N VAL A 169 -1.78 33.61 -17.38
CA VAL A 169 -0.38 34.07 -17.29
C VAL A 169 0.38 33.33 -18.38
N GLN A 170 0.18 33.81 -19.62
CA GLN A 170 1.26 33.79 -20.60
C GLN A 170 2.25 34.86 -20.14
N GLY A 171 3.45 34.46 -19.72
CA GLY A 171 4.49 35.41 -19.37
C GLY A 171 5.62 34.80 -18.57
N LEU A 172 6.77 34.67 -19.24
CA LEU A 172 8.12 34.40 -18.70
C LEU A 172 8.49 32.93 -18.50
N GLY A 173 9.01 32.34 -19.59
CA GLY A 173 9.73 31.07 -19.60
C GLY A 173 10.20 30.68 -20.99
N GLN A 174 10.74 31.65 -21.73
CA GLN A 174 11.47 31.47 -22.98
C GLN A 174 12.61 30.48 -22.75
N GLU A 175 12.68 29.43 -23.58
CA GLU A 175 13.89 28.87 -24.22
C GLU A 175 13.62 27.41 -24.68
N LEU A 176 13.77 27.20 -26.00
CA LEU A 176 13.95 25.92 -26.72
C LEU A 176 12.72 25.02 -26.99
N SER A 177 12.04 25.26 -28.12
CA SER A 177 12.10 24.33 -29.26
C SER A 177 11.33 24.90 -30.47
N ALA A 178 12.01 24.92 -31.62
CA ALA A 178 11.51 25.44 -32.88
C ALA A 178 10.48 24.51 -33.52
N SER A 179 9.39 25.09 -34.03
CA SER A 179 8.76 24.64 -35.29
C SER A 179 7.73 25.68 -35.72
N ASP A 180 8.09 26.46 -36.74
CA ASP A 180 7.14 27.16 -37.60
C ASP A 180 6.36 26.12 -38.42
N ASP A 181 5.03 26.22 -38.48
CA ASP A 181 4.34 26.30 -39.77
C ASP A 181 2.87 26.77 -39.63
N SER A 182 2.56 27.78 -40.43
CA SER A 182 1.25 28.11 -41.03
C SER A 182 0.13 28.72 -40.20
N SER A 183 0.10 30.06 -40.30
CA SER A 183 -1.08 30.94 -40.32
C SER A 183 -1.99 30.66 -41.52
N LEU A 184 -3.31 30.73 -41.34
CA LEU A 184 -4.16 31.85 -41.80
C LEU A 184 -5.64 31.45 -41.80
N SER A 185 -6.43 32.33 -41.21
CA SER A 185 -7.88 32.43 -41.30
C SER A 185 -8.36 32.58 -42.74
N ASP A 186 -9.52 32.04 -43.06
CA ASP A 186 -10.47 32.76 -43.91
C ASP A 186 -11.90 32.46 -43.48
N GLY A 187 -12.66 33.52 -43.26
CA GLY A 187 -14.03 33.45 -42.78
C GLY A 187 -15.01 33.33 -43.95
N LEU A 188 -16.15 32.69 -43.71
CA LEU A 188 -17.37 33.02 -44.43
C LEU A 188 -18.55 33.07 -43.45
N LEU A 189 -19.00 34.31 -43.26
CA LEU A 189 -20.36 34.68 -42.89
C LEU A 189 -21.35 34.06 -43.88
N LEU A 190 -22.38 33.43 -43.36
CA LEU A 190 -23.70 33.43 -43.97
C LEU A 190 -24.72 33.46 -42.85
N GLU A 191 -24.97 34.69 -42.40
CA GLU A 191 -26.26 35.06 -41.83
C GLU A 191 -27.30 34.84 -42.92
N GLU A 192 -28.31 34.01 -42.69
CA GLU A 192 -29.68 34.29 -43.12
C GLU A 192 -30.63 33.80 -42.03
N GLU A 193 -30.91 34.75 -41.14
CA GLU A 193 -32.19 34.97 -40.48
C GLU A 193 -33.32 34.90 -41.53
N ASP A 194 -34.35 34.06 -41.35
CA ASP A 194 -35.65 34.62 -41.00
C ASP A 194 -36.66 33.60 -40.45
N SER A 195 -37.40 34.15 -39.52
CA SER A 195 -38.61 33.73 -38.84
C SER A 195 -39.73 33.33 -39.82
N GLN A 196 -40.55 32.34 -39.47
CA GLN A 196 -41.98 32.54 -39.16
C GLN A 196 -42.76 31.22 -39.11
N THR A 197 -43.34 30.95 -37.94
CA THR A 197 -44.63 30.26 -37.82
C THR A 197 -45.73 31.31 -38.13
N PRO A 198 -46.93 30.96 -38.68
CA PRO A 198 -47.90 30.09 -38.00
C PRO A 198 -48.85 29.24 -38.89
N LYS A 199 -49.56 28.33 -38.19
CA LYS A 199 -50.80 27.55 -38.48
C LYS A 199 -51.97 28.40 -39.09
N PRO A 200 -53.18 27.83 -39.34
CA PRO A 200 -53.64 26.57 -39.97
C PRO A 200 -54.67 26.89 -41.11
N PRO A 201 -55.46 25.91 -41.63
CA PRO A 201 -56.78 25.60 -41.03
C PRO A 201 -56.97 24.14 -40.61
#